data_AF-A0A2G6F323-F1
#
_entry.id   AF-A0A2G6F323-F1
#
_cell.length_a   1.000
_cell.length_b   1.000
_cell.length_c   1.000
_cell.angle_alpha   90.00
_cell.angle_beta   90.00
_cell.angle_gamma   90.00
#
_symmetry.space_group_name_H-M   'P 1'
#
loop_
_entity.id
_entity.type
_entity.pdbx_description
1 polymer ?
#
loop_
_entity_poly.entity_id
_entity_poly.type
_entity_poly.pdbx_seq_one_letter_code
_entity_poly.pdbx_strand_id
1 'polypeptide(L)'
;MSRLLALVIILFSFSLWAQDDSVEDMDSSVEEKLDLEAENKFLNFEDHFISAVQERIKKNPDRALEHLQACEAIYPDHAAMLYEKAKVYYDLKDYTRAHEYCDRLIQQKPDYFWGKKLKTDLFLAEQNLEDALVIQKQLYKDKPGEAYALLKLYVRLRDDEAARKLIAEIDKNAIYVPNIASYKKRFKYKQAVVAEDKPEKVTPEKKIEQRVEEKAKEERVQTADPKDLKKTSEIKKDYTALVRARDYHKLYALSQEEIYKHPVEPLHYLYNGIALAKLKKPDEAADILEMGLDFLFDNNKLKSQFYQQLIDVYNVLKNEKKVTHYRKLVQQLQ
;
A
#
# COMPACT_ATOMS: atom_id res chain seq x y z
N MET A 1 22.80 -81.47 -28.95
CA MET A 1 21.96 -81.63 -30.16
C MET A 1 20.52 -81.29 -29.81
N SER A 2 20.01 -80.27 -30.49
CA SER A 2 18.65 -79.97 -30.94
C SER A 2 17.46 -80.83 -30.47
N ARG A 3 16.37 -80.15 -30.04
CA ARG A 3 14.92 -80.35 -30.31
C ARG A 3 14.14 -79.43 -29.35
N LEU A 4 13.64 -78.26 -29.76
CA LEU A 4 12.43 -77.91 -30.55
C LEU A 4 11.07 -78.32 -29.92
N LEU A 5 10.30 -77.26 -29.59
CA LEU A 5 8.83 -77.09 -29.61
C LEU A 5 7.93 -77.70 -28.51
N ALA A 6 7.26 -76.83 -27.74
CA ALA A 6 5.79 -76.70 -27.76
C ALA A 6 5.37 -75.38 -27.10
N LEU A 7 4.48 -74.66 -27.80
CA LEU A 7 3.96 -73.34 -27.53
C LEU A 7 2.52 -73.52 -27.03
N VAL A 8 2.20 -72.99 -25.84
CA VAL A 8 0.82 -72.91 -25.32
C VAL A 8 0.57 -71.46 -24.90
N ILE A 9 -0.24 -70.77 -25.70
CA ILE A 9 -0.78 -69.44 -25.42
C ILE A 9 -1.97 -69.64 -24.47
N ILE A 10 -1.87 -69.11 -23.25
CA ILE A 10 -3.01 -68.97 -22.34
C ILE A 10 -3.45 -67.50 -22.38
N LEU A 11 -4.61 -67.26 -22.99
CA LEU A 11 -5.37 -66.02 -22.89
C LEU A 11 -5.86 -65.87 -21.45
N PHE A 12 -5.20 -65.01 -20.67
CA PHE A 12 -5.74 -64.51 -19.41
C PHE A 12 -6.24 -63.09 -19.65
N SER A 13 -7.56 -62.96 -19.70
CA SER A 13 -8.32 -61.73 -19.77
C SER A 13 -8.00 -60.87 -18.53
N PHE A 14 -7.19 -59.84 -18.73
CA PHE A 14 -7.04 -58.75 -17.79
C PHE A 14 -8.39 -58.05 -17.61
N SER A 15 -9.01 -58.25 -16.46
CA SER A 15 -10.11 -57.43 -15.99
C SER A 15 -9.51 -56.08 -15.61
N LEU A 16 -9.69 -55.07 -16.47
CA LEU A 16 -9.52 -53.66 -16.11
C LEU A 16 -10.41 -53.40 -14.88
N TRP A 17 -9.79 -53.07 -13.74
CA TRP A 17 -10.47 -52.23 -12.75
C TRP A 17 -10.41 -50.80 -13.29
N ALA A 18 -11.45 -50.43 -14.02
CA ALA A 18 -11.77 -49.03 -14.26
C ALA A 18 -12.21 -48.45 -12.91
N GLN A 19 -11.30 -47.72 -12.27
CA GLN A 19 -11.65 -46.86 -11.15
C GLN A 19 -12.34 -45.64 -11.75
N ASP A 20 -13.54 -45.40 -11.26
CA ASP A 20 -14.49 -44.36 -11.65
C ASP A 20 -13.89 -42.96 -11.38
N ASP A 21 -13.15 -42.42 -12.35
CA ASP A 21 -12.79 -41.00 -12.40
C ASP A 21 -13.97 -40.22 -13.03
N SER A 22 -15.11 -40.20 -12.33
CA SER A 22 -16.06 -39.10 -12.49
C SER A 22 -15.50 -37.89 -11.73
N VAL A 23 -14.52 -37.21 -12.33
CA VAL A 23 -14.40 -35.77 -12.06
C VAL A 23 -15.72 -35.21 -12.57
N GLU A 24 -16.63 -34.87 -11.65
CA GLU A 24 -17.75 -34.00 -11.97
C GLU A 24 -17.14 -32.75 -12.59
N ASP A 25 -17.22 -32.63 -13.92
CA ASP A 25 -17.02 -31.38 -14.62
C ASP A 25 -17.96 -30.38 -13.93
N MET A 26 -17.41 -29.52 -13.07
CA MET A 26 -18.16 -28.46 -12.43
C MET A 26 -18.80 -27.66 -13.56
N ASP A 27 -20.12 -27.70 -13.64
CA ASP A 27 -20.89 -27.10 -14.74
C ASP A 27 -20.40 -25.67 -14.96
N SER A 28 -19.94 -25.36 -16.18
CA SER A 28 -19.42 -24.01 -16.49
C SER A 28 -20.46 -22.92 -16.22
N SER A 29 -21.76 -23.27 -16.18
CA SER A 29 -22.84 -22.37 -15.77
C SER A 29 -22.88 -22.06 -14.27
N VAL A 30 -22.31 -22.94 -13.43
CA VAL A 30 -22.15 -22.75 -11.98
C VAL A 30 -20.91 -21.91 -11.71
N GLU A 31 -19.80 -22.16 -12.41
CA GLU A 31 -18.58 -21.35 -12.35
C GLU A 31 -18.85 -19.90 -12.79
N GLU A 32 -19.55 -19.69 -13.92
CA GLU A 32 -19.97 -18.37 -14.40
C GLU A 32 -20.89 -17.63 -13.40
N LYS A 33 -21.79 -18.35 -12.71
CA LYS A 33 -22.66 -17.75 -11.68
C LYS A 33 -21.90 -17.38 -10.40
N LEU A 34 -20.93 -18.20 -9.99
CA LEU A 34 -20.05 -17.92 -8.85
C LEU A 34 -19.17 -16.69 -9.13
N ASP A 35 -18.63 -16.59 -10.33
CA ASP A 35 -17.86 -15.43 -10.77
C ASP A 35 -18.72 -14.16 -10.80
N LEU A 36 -19.95 -14.25 -11.32
CA LEU A 36 -20.88 -13.11 -11.35
C LEU A 36 -21.33 -12.68 -9.95
N GLU A 37 -21.53 -13.62 -9.02
CA GLU A 37 -21.89 -13.29 -7.63
C GLU A 37 -20.71 -12.64 -6.88
N ALA A 38 -19.49 -13.14 -7.10
CA ALA A 38 -18.28 -12.54 -6.56
C ALA A 38 -18.05 -11.12 -7.10
N GLU A 39 -18.20 -10.93 -8.42
CA GLU A 39 -18.11 -9.63 -9.07
C GLU A 39 -19.15 -8.65 -8.53
N ASN A 40 -20.41 -9.07 -8.36
CA ASN A 40 -21.47 -8.23 -7.79
C ASN A 40 -21.21 -7.86 -6.32
N LYS A 41 -20.72 -8.80 -5.50
CA LYS A 41 -20.31 -8.49 -4.12
C LYS A 41 -19.18 -7.46 -4.10
N PHE A 42 -18.23 -7.59 -5.02
CA PHE A 42 -17.11 -6.68 -5.13
C PHE A 42 -17.54 -5.27 -5.57
N LEU A 43 -18.36 -5.16 -6.63
CA LEU A 43 -18.91 -3.87 -7.08
C LEU A 43 -19.69 -3.17 -5.96
N ASN A 44 -20.54 -3.92 -5.24
CA ASN A 44 -21.26 -3.37 -4.09
C ASN A 44 -20.31 -2.89 -2.98
N PHE A 45 -19.24 -3.64 -2.71
CA PHE A 45 -18.22 -3.21 -1.76
C PHE A 45 -17.52 -1.93 -2.21
N GLU A 46 -17.14 -1.84 -3.49
CA GLU A 46 -16.49 -0.65 -4.07
C GLU A 46 -17.39 0.58 -3.97
N ASP A 47 -18.65 0.47 -4.36
CA ASP A 47 -19.62 1.56 -4.32
C ASP A 47 -19.80 2.12 -2.91
N HIS A 48 -19.95 1.22 -1.92
CA HIS A 48 -20.01 1.61 -0.52
C HIS A 48 -18.69 2.22 -0.05
N PHE A 49 -17.54 1.66 -0.42
CA PHE A 49 -16.25 2.16 0.05
C PHE A 49 -15.92 3.55 -0.53
N ILE A 50 -16.18 3.78 -1.81
CA ILE A 50 -16.04 5.11 -2.43
C ILE A 50 -16.93 6.11 -1.68
N SER A 51 -18.20 5.75 -1.46
CA SER A 51 -19.15 6.60 -0.75
C SER A 51 -18.68 6.92 0.67
N ALA A 52 -18.13 5.93 1.38
CA ALA A 52 -17.57 6.12 2.71
C ALA A 52 -16.41 7.13 2.72
N VAL A 53 -15.44 6.97 1.80
CA VAL A 53 -14.29 7.89 1.72
C VAL A 53 -14.74 9.30 1.38
N GLN A 54 -15.71 9.45 0.45
CA GLN A 54 -16.29 10.74 0.12
C GLN A 54 -16.99 11.40 1.31
N GLU A 55 -17.79 10.66 2.07
CA GLU A 55 -18.47 11.19 3.26
C GLU A 55 -17.47 11.55 4.36
N ARG A 56 -16.40 10.78 4.56
CA ARG A 56 -15.29 11.14 5.47
C ARG A 56 -14.64 12.45 5.06
N ILE A 57 -14.34 12.63 3.78
CA ILE A 57 -13.77 13.86 3.22
C ILE A 57 -14.71 15.06 3.44
N LYS A 58 -16.02 14.85 3.27
CA LYS A 58 -17.08 15.85 3.57
C LYS A 58 -17.24 16.10 5.07
N LYS A 59 -16.54 15.37 5.93
CA LYS A 59 -16.64 15.39 7.40
C LYS A 59 -18.03 14.97 7.91
N ASN A 60 -18.64 13.99 7.25
CA ASN A 60 -19.88 13.32 7.65
C ASN A 60 -19.58 11.92 8.18
N PRO A 61 -19.06 11.78 9.42
CA PRO A 61 -18.57 10.51 9.95
C PRO A 61 -19.67 9.44 10.10
N ASP A 62 -20.90 9.83 10.43
CA ASP A 62 -22.00 8.87 10.60
C ASP A 62 -22.32 8.16 9.28
N ARG A 63 -22.48 8.91 8.19
CA ARG A 63 -22.69 8.36 6.85
C ARG A 63 -21.49 7.55 6.38
N ALA A 64 -20.28 8.02 6.67
CA ALA A 64 -19.08 7.26 6.34
C ALA A 64 -19.08 5.88 7.04
N LEU A 65 -19.46 5.82 8.32
CA LEU A 65 -19.55 4.58 9.08
C LEU A 65 -20.68 3.67 8.59
N GLU A 66 -21.83 4.21 8.19
CA GLU A 66 -22.92 3.44 7.57
C GLU A 66 -22.43 2.70 6.31
N HIS A 67 -21.77 3.43 5.40
CA HIS A 67 -21.19 2.83 4.20
C HIS A 67 -20.08 1.81 4.54
N LEU A 68 -19.20 2.10 5.51
CA LEU A 68 -18.17 1.16 5.92
C LEU A 68 -18.73 -0.08 6.63
N GLN A 69 -19.88 0.02 7.30
CA GLN A 69 -20.58 -1.12 7.87
C GLN A 69 -21.14 -2.03 6.77
N ALA A 70 -21.65 -1.46 5.68
CA ALA A 70 -22.03 -2.23 4.49
C ALA A 70 -20.81 -2.93 3.86
N CYS A 71 -19.68 -2.24 3.75
CA CYS A 71 -18.42 -2.86 3.30
C CYS A 71 -17.99 -4.03 4.19
N GLU A 72 -18.06 -3.86 5.52
CA GLU A 72 -17.68 -4.90 6.49
C GLU A 72 -18.62 -6.12 6.42
N ALA A 73 -19.89 -5.94 6.10
CA ALA A 73 -20.81 -7.05 5.90
C ALA A 73 -20.44 -7.93 4.68
N ILE A 74 -19.72 -7.37 3.70
CA ILE A 74 -19.28 -8.07 2.49
C ILE A 74 -17.87 -8.67 2.70
N TYR A 75 -16.90 -7.85 3.10
CA TYR A 75 -15.53 -8.27 3.37
C TYR A 75 -15.08 -7.78 4.76
N PRO A 76 -15.34 -8.58 5.82
CA PRO A 76 -15.13 -8.15 7.21
C PRO A 76 -13.70 -7.75 7.54
N ASP A 77 -12.71 -8.39 6.91
CA ASP A 77 -11.30 -8.20 7.20
C ASP A 77 -10.55 -7.50 6.05
N HIS A 78 -11.27 -6.80 5.17
CA HIS A 78 -10.65 -6.06 4.08
C HIS A 78 -9.77 -4.91 4.61
N ALA A 79 -8.48 -4.92 4.25
CA ALA A 79 -7.49 -4.01 4.82
C ALA A 79 -7.83 -2.53 4.64
N ALA A 80 -8.22 -2.11 3.43
CA ALA A 80 -8.57 -0.72 3.18
C ALA A 80 -9.82 -0.29 3.97
N MET A 81 -10.79 -1.19 4.15
CA MET A 81 -12.00 -0.93 4.92
C MET A 81 -11.68 -0.75 6.40
N LEU A 82 -10.92 -1.69 6.99
CA LEU A 82 -10.47 -1.60 8.38
C LEU A 82 -9.68 -0.31 8.62
N TYR A 83 -8.78 0.04 7.70
CA TYR A 83 -8.00 1.27 7.74
C TYR A 83 -8.86 2.53 7.71
N GLU A 84 -9.85 2.60 6.80
CA GLU A 84 -10.75 3.75 6.74
C GLU A 84 -11.67 3.85 7.98
N LYS A 85 -12.19 2.74 8.51
CA LYS A 85 -12.96 2.76 9.78
C LYS A 85 -12.11 3.28 10.94
N ALA A 86 -10.88 2.79 11.06
CA ALA A 86 -9.94 3.25 12.08
C ALA A 86 -9.68 4.76 11.97
N LYS A 87 -9.53 5.28 10.75
CA LYS A 87 -9.36 6.73 10.51
C LYS A 87 -10.60 7.53 10.90
N VAL A 88 -11.80 7.08 10.52
CA VAL A 88 -13.04 7.77 10.90
C VAL A 88 -13.19 7.84 12.41
N TYR A 89 -12.90 6.75 13.13
CA TYR A 89 -12.93 6.75 14.59
C TYR A 89 -11.83 7.60 15.22
N TYR A 90 -10.63 7.62 14.64
CA TYR A 90 -9.56 8.51 15.06
C TYR A 90 -9.97 9.99 14.92
N ASP A 91 -10.60 10.38 13.80
CA ASP A 91 -11.10 11.73 13.57
C ASP A 91 -12.21 12.12 14.57
N LEU A 92 -13.04 11.15 14.96
CA LEU A 92 -14.06 11.27 16.02
C LEU A 92 -13.47 11.29 17.44
N LYS A 93 -12.17 11.03 17.60
CA LYS A 93 -11.48 10.83 18.90
C LYS A 93 -12.01 9.63 19.70
N ASP A 94 -12.67 8.70 19.04
CA ASP A 94 -13.01 7.41 19.63
C ASP A 94 -11.81 6.47 19.48
N TYR A 95 -10.81 6.68 20.34
CA TYR A 95 -9.55 5.94 20.27
C TYR A 95 -9.72 4.46 20.57
N THR A 96 -10.72 4.08 21.37
CA THR A 96 -11.07 2.68 21.65
C THR A 96 -11.42 1.93 20.36
N ARG A 97 -12.41 2.44 19.61
CA ARG A 97 -12.79 1.80 18.34
C ARG A 97 -11.69 1.95 17.29
N ALA A 98 -11.02 3.09 17.23
CA ALA A 98 -9.91 3.26 16.28
C ALA A 98 -8.79 2.23 16.51
N HIS A 99 -8.45 1.93 17.77
CA HIS A 99 -7.52 0.86 18.11
C HIS A 99 -8.02 -0.52 17.71
N GLU A 100 -9.29 -0.84 17.98
CA GLU A 100 -9.88 -2.13 17.60
C GLU A 100 -9.70 -2.43 16.10
N TYR A 101 -10.13 -1.51 15.22
CA TYR A 101 -10.00 -1.69 13.78
C TYR A 101 -8.54 -1.68 13.30
N CYS A 102 -7.69 -0.88 13.93
CA CYS A 102 -6.27 -0.84 13.61
C CYS A 102 -5.54 -2.14 14.02
N ASP A 103 -5.91 -2.72 15.16
CA ASP A 103 -5.33 -3.98 15.63
C ASP A 103 -5.78 -5.15 14.77
N ARG A 104 -7.06 -5.19 14.37
CA ARG A 104 -7.56 -6.15 13.38
C ARG A 104 -6.78 -6.05 12.06
N LEU A 105 -6.56 -4.83 11.56
CA LEU A 105 -5.79 -4.59 10.35
C LEU A 105 -4.35 -5.12 10.47
N ILE A 106 -3.66 -4.81 11.57
CA ILE A 106 -2.27 -5.24 11.79
C ILE A 106 -2.19 -6.74 12.05
N GLN A 107 -3.20 -7.35 12.66
CA GLN A 107 -3.27 -8.80 12.82
C GLN A 107 -3.36 -9.51 11.46
N GLN A 108 -4.19 -9.00 10.55
CA GLN A 108 -4.35 -9.57 9.21
C GLN A 108 -3.17 -9.28 8.29
N LYS A 109 -2.61 -8.06 8.39
CA LYS A 109 -1.44 -7.62 7.62
C LYS A 109 -0.37 -7.03 8.56
N PRO A 110 0.45 -7.88 9.21
CA PRO A 110 1.49 -7.42 10.15
C PRO A 110 2.55 -6.51 9.53
N ASP A 111 2.69 -6.51 8.21
CA ASP A 111 3.63 -5.64 7.48
C ASP A 111 2.96 -4.40 6.88
N TYR A 112 1.69 -4.13 7.23
CA TYR A 112 0.95 -2.98 6.69
C TYR A 112 1.44 -1.66 7.31
N PHE A 113 2.24 -0.95 6.54
CA PHE A 113 2.90 0.28 6.96
C PHE A 113 1.91 1.35 7.47
N TRP A 114 0.87 1.64 6.69
CA TRP A 114 -0.10 2.69 7.03
C TRP A 114 -0.93 2.36 8.28
N GLY A 115 -1.21 1.08 8.53
CA GLY A 115 -1.84 0.62 9.77
C GLY A 115 -0.96 0.88 10.98
N LYS A 116 0.31 0.49 10.93
CA LYS A 116 1.28 0.78 12.00
C LYS A 116 1.45 2.29 12.23
N LYS A 117 1.48 3.08 11.16
CA LYS A 117 1.55 4.55 11.24
C LYS A 117 0.32 5.10 11.97
N LEU A 118 -0.88 4.69 11.58
CA LEU A 118 -2.12 5.11 12.25
C LEU A 118 -2.15 4.67 13.72
N LYS A 119 -1.70 3.44 14.04
CA LYS A 119 -1.56 2.98 15.43
C LYS A 119 -0.60 3.85 16.24
N THR A 120 0.50 4.28 15.62
CA THR A 120 1.45 5.22 16.23
C THR A 120 0.78 6.57 16.48
N ASP A 121 0.05 7.12 15.51
CA ASP A 121 -0.68 8.38 15.68
C ASP A 121 -1.72 8.32 16.78
N LEU A 122 -2.45 7.20 16.90
CA LEU A 122 -3.42 6.96 17.98
C LEU A 122 -2.75 7.10 19.34
N PHE A 123 -1.67 6.35 19.58
CA PHE A 123 -0.93 6.44 20.84
C PHE A 123 -0.36 7.85 21.08
N LEU A 124 0.11 8.54 20.04
CA LEU A 124 0.60 9.91 20.17
C LEU A 124 -0.51 10.91 20.54
N ALA A 125 -1.74 10.69 20.06
CA ALA A 125 -2.90 11.50 20.38
C ALA A 125 -3.35 11.30 21.83
N GLU A 126 -3.23 10.07 22.34
CA GLU A 126 -3.48 9.70 23.74
C GLU A 126 -2.35 10.08 24.70
N GLN A 127 -1.24 10.62 24.20
CA GLN A 127 0.00 10.87 24.95
C GLN A 127 0.69 9.61 25.48
N ASN A 128 0.33 8.43 24.99
CA ASN A 128 1.04 7.18 25.26
C ASN A 128 2.32 7.10 24.40
N LEU A 129 3.38 7.76 24.86
CA LEU A 129 4.61 7.92 24.08
C LEU A 129 5.43 6.62 24.05
N GLU A 130 5.30 5.79 25.06
CA GLU A 130 6.00 4.52 25.24
C GLU A 130 5.56 3.51 24.17
N ASP A 131 4.26 3.29 24.01
CA ASP A 131 3.74 2.36 23.01
C ASP A 131 3.93 2.91 21.59
N ALA A 132 3.75 4.23 21.40
CA ALA A 132 4.11 4.87 20.14
C ALA A 132 5.58 4.63 19.77
N LEU A 133 6.48 4.65 20.75
CA LEU A 133 7.91 4.43 20.52
C LEU A 133 8.21 3.00 20.08
N VAL A 134 7.53 2.02 20.67
CA VAL A 134 7.69 0.61 20.30
C VAL A 134 7.39 0.43 18.81
N ILE A 135 6.25 0.94 18.34
CA ILE A 135 5.86 0.81 16.94
C ILE A 135 6.75 1.65 16.03
N GLN A 136 7.07 2.89 16.41
CA GLN A 136 7.91 3.77 15.59
C GLN A 136 9.33 3.22 15.38
N LYS A 137 9.88 2.49 16.37
CA LYS A 137 11.17 1.78 16.21
C LYS A 137 11.07 0.65 15.18
N GLN A 138 9.95 -0.08 15.14
CA GLN A 138 9.73 -1.11 14.13
C GLN A 138 9.62 -0.48 12.74
N LEU A 139 8.81 0.59 12.62
CA LEU A 139 8.68 1.36 11.38
C LEU A 139 10.03 1.85 10.85
N TYR A 140 10.90 2.39 11.72
CA TYR A 140 12.26 2.80 11.36
C TYR A 140 13.14 1.65 10.87
N LYS A 141 13.04 0.48 11.51
CA LYS A 141 13.79 -0.72 11.10
C LYS A 141 13.38 -1.19 9.70
N ASP A 142 12.10 -1.08 9.38
CA ASP A 142 11.54 -1.50 8.09
C ASP A 142 11.80 -0.45 6.99
N LYS A 143 11.66 0.84 7.32
CA LYS A 143 11.82 1.99 6.42
C LYS A 143 12.66 3.08 7.09
N PRO A 144 13.96 3.21 6.76
CA PRO A 144 14.84 4.21 7.38
C PRO A 144 14.39 5.67 7.24
N GLY A 145 13.52 5.99 6.27
CA GLY A 145 12.89 7.31 6.14
C GLY A 145 12.09 7.75 7.37
N GLU A 146 11.64 6.81 8.20
CA GLU A 146 10.93 7.05 9.47
C GLU A 146 11.83 7.59 10.59
N ALA A 147 13.13 7.77 10.34
CA ALA A 147 14.07 8.36 11.28
C ALA A 147 13.62 9.73 11.80
N TYR A 148 12.97 10.54 10.97
CA TYR A 148 12.50 11.87 11.39
C TYR A 148 11.40 11.78 12.46
N ALA A 149 10.42 10.90 12.27
CA ALA A 149 9.33 10.68 13.22
C ALA A 149 9.86 10.10 14.54
N LEU A 150 10.79 9.13 14.46
CA LEU A 150 11.44 8.56 15.63
C LEU A 150 12.25 9.60 16.42
N LEU A 151 12.99 10.48 15.74
CA LEU A 151 13.77 11.54 16.37
C LEU A 151 12.87 12.57 17.09
N LYS A 152 11.72 12.92 16.50
CA LYS A 152 10.70 13.76 17.15
C LYS A 152 10.14 13.10 18.40
N LEU A 153 9.99 11.78 18.41
CA LEU A 153 9.49 11.05 19.57
C LEU A 153 10.50 11.01 20.72
N TYR A 154 11.78 10.74 20.43
CA TYR A 154 12.84 10.88 21.43
C TYR A 154 12.92 12.28 22.03
N VAL A 155 12.68 13.31 21.21
CA VAL A 155 12.53 14.70 21.68
C VAL A 155 11.39 14.86 22.69
N ARG A 156 10.22 14.26 22.44
CA ARG A 156 9.05 14.34 23.35
C ARG A 156 9.30 13.59 24.65
N LEU A 157 9.93 12.42 24.56
CA LEU A 157 10.33 11.57 25.69
C LEU A 157 11.51 12.12 26.49
N ARG A 158 12.23 13.12 25.96
CA ARG A 158 13.49 13.65 26.52
C ARG A 158 14.59 12.58 26.62
N ASP A 159 14.58 11.62 25.70
CA ASP A 159 15.60 10.58 25.59
C ASP A 159 16.75 11.08 24.70
N ASP A 160 17.60 11.92 25.29
CA ASP A 160 18.75 12.53 24.61
C ASP A 160 19.82 11.50 24.23
N GLU A 161 19.87 10.34 24.91
CA GLU A 161 20.83 9.28 24.59
C GLU A 161 20.40 8.54 23.32
N ALA A 162 19.15 8.08 23.26
CA ALA A 162 18.64 7.40 22.08
C ALA A 162 18.60 8.33 20.86
N ALA A 163 18.27 9.61 21.05
CA ALA A 163 18.34 10.60 19.98
C ALA A 163 19.76 10.76 19.41
N ARG A 164 20.80 10.81 20.26
CA ARG A 164 22.20 10.87 19.81
C ARG A 164 22.64 9.61 19.06
N LYS A 165 22.24 8.44 19.55
CA LYS A 165 22.48 7.16 18.87
C LYS A 165 21.85 7.15 17.47
N LEU A 166 20.58 7.55 17.37
CA LEU A 166 19.89 7.63 16.08
C LEU A 166 20.53 8.66 15.13
N ILE A 167 20.98 9.81 15.63
CA ILE A 167 21.71 10.81 14.82
C ILE A 167 23.01 10.23 14.26
N ALA A 168 23.74 9.43 15.04
CA ALA A 168 24.94 8.76 14.57
C ALA A 168 24.62 7.75 13.46
N GLU A 169 23.53 7.00 13.58
CA GLU A 169 23.05 6.06 12.56
C GLU A 169 22.60 6.78 11.28
N ILE A 170 21.86 7.90 11.42
CA ILE A 170 21.46 8.78 10.31
C ILE A 170 22.68 9.24 9.52
N ASP A 171 23.72 9.72 10.21
CA ASP A 171 24.96 10.18 9.58
C ASP A 171 25.72 9.04 8.90
N LYS A 172 25.89 7.91 9.59
CA LYS A 172 26.59 6.75 9.06
C LYS A 172 25.95 6.20 7.79
N ASN A 173 24.62 6.20 7.74
CA ASN A 173 23.85 5.61 6.64
C ASN A 173 23.35 6.65 5.63
N ALA A 174 23.75 7.92 5.78
CA ALA A 174 23.33 9.05 4.93
C ALA A 174 21.79 9.16 4.77
N ILE A 175 21.04 8.90 5.85
CA ILE A 175 19.57 8.96 5.85
C ILE A 175 19.14 10.44 5.78
N TYR A 176 18.26 10.77 4.83
CA TYR A 176 17.71 12.11 4.75
C TYR A 176 16.73 12.38 5.91
N VAL A 177 16.98 13.44 6.68
CA VAL A 177 16.08 13.90 7.75
C VAL A 177 15.92 15.43 7.67
N PRO A 178 14.69 15.95 7.58
CA PRO A 178 14.45 17.39 7.62
C PRO A 178 15.04 18.05 8.88
N ASN A 179 15.71 19.18 8.70
CA ASN A 179 16.30 19.98 9.79
C ASN A 179 17.29 19.21 10.69
N ILE A 180 17.95 18.16 10.19
CA ILE A 180 18.90 17.34 10.97
C ILE A 180 20.00 18.17 11.67
N ALA A 181 20.46 19.26 11.06
CA ALA A 181 21.44 20.18 11.66
C ALA A 181 20.97 20.77 13.00
N SER A 182 19.68 21.12 13.10
CA SER A 182 19.07 21.64 14.34
C SER A 182 19.07 20.57 15.44
N TYR A 183 18.79 19.31 15.09
CA TYR A 183 18.83 18.20 16.03
C TYR A 183 20.26 17.91 16.49
N LYS A 184 21.24 17.88 15.58
CA LYS A 184 22.66 17.72 15.93
C LYS A 184 23.10 18.78 16.94
N LYS A 185 22.73 20.04 16.71
CA LYS A 185 23.00 21.14 17.64
C LYS A 185 22.31 20.94 18.99
N ARG A 186 21.00 20.65 18.99
CA ARG A 186 20.20 20.42 20.21
C ARG A 186 20.83 19.36 21.11
N PHE A 187 21.21 18.22 20.52
CA PHE A 187 21.73 17.09 21.25
C PHE A 187 23.26 17.10 21.39
N LYS A 188 23.92 18.23 21.07
CA LYS A 188 25.37 18.40 21.17
C LYS A 188 26.16 17.28 20.49
N TYR A 189 25.64 16.75 19.40
CA TYR A 189 26.28 15.70 18.63
C TYR A 189 27.52 16.26 17.92
N LYS A 190 28.67 15.62 18.17
CA LYS A 190 29.93 15.90 17.45
C LYS A 190 30.24 14.67 16.62
N GLN A 191 30.34 14.85 15.30
CA GLN A 191 30.72 13.78 14.39
C GLN A 191 32.12 13.30 14.75
N ALA A 192 32.30 11.99 14.93
CA ALA A 192 33.65 11.41 14.98
C ALA A 192 34.27 11.62 13.60
N VAL A 193 35.43 12.28 13.54
CA VAL A 193 36.09 12.64 12.29
C VAL A 193 36.50 11.37 11.56
N VAL A 194 35.77 11.02 10.50
CA VAL A 194 36.29 10.19 9.40
C VAL A 194 36.32 11.12 8.20
N ALA A 195 37.52 11.40 7.72
CA ALA A 195 37.74 12.26 6.57
C ALA A 195 37.25 11.55 5.31
N GLU A 196 36.32 12.18 4.57
CA GLU A 196 36.31 12.30 3.11
C GLU A 196 35.05 13.06 2.60
N ASP A 197 35.09 13.42 1.32
CA ASP A 197 34.66 14.66 0.69
C ASP A 197 33.20 15.13 0.80
N LYS A 198 33.03 16.46 0.79
CA LYS A 198 31.76 17.19 0.82
C LYS A 198 30.96 16.98 -0.48
N PRO A 199 29.68 16.57 -0.42
CA PRO A 199 28.74 16.82 -1.50
C PRO A 199 28.02 18.16 -1.32
N GLU A 200 27.69 18.73 -2.47
CA GLU A 200 27.18 20.06 -2.74
C GLU A 200 25.77 20.33 -2.17
N LYS A 201 25.49 21.61 -1.85
CA LYS A 201 24.23 22.08 -1.25
C LYS A 201 23.08 22.00 -2.25
N VAL A 202 21.99 21.33 -1.90
CA VAL A 202 20.69 21.46 -2.58
C VAL A 202 19.75 22.29 -1.71
N THR A 203 19.27 23.39 -2.27
CA THR A 203 18.32 24.35 -1.68
C THR A 203 16.91 23.75 -1.57
N PRO A 204 16.12 24.06 -0.53
CA PRO A 204 14.74 23.57 -0.40
C PRO A 204 13.72 24.56 -0.99
N GLU A 205 12.95 24.12 -1.98
CA GLU A 205 11.77 24.84 -2.46
C GLU A 205 10.55 24.52 -1.58
N LYS A 206 10.29 25.40 -0.61
CA LYS A 206 8.97 25.55 0.03
C LYS A 206 8.12 26.48 -0.84
N LYS A 207 7.17 25.97 -1.63
CA LYS A 207 6.01 26.79 -2.08
C LYS A 207 4.79 26.11 -2.71
N ILE A 208 4.64 24.78 -2.69
CA ILE A 208 3.52 24.13 -3.43
C ILE A 208 2.45 23.50 -2.52
N GLU A 209 2.74 23.21 -1.25
CA GLU A 209 1.75 22.62 -0.33
C GLU A 209 0.51 23.52 -0.11
N GLN A 210 0.63 24.83 -0.29
CA GLN A 210 -0.49 25.77 -0.05
C GLN A 210 -1.42 25.98 -1.25
N ARG A 211 -1.15 25.40 -2.43
CA ARG A 211 -1.93 25.68 -3.65
C ARG A 211 -2.94 24.59 -4.02
N VAL A 212 -2.90 23.44 -3.33
CA VAL A 212 -3.78 22.29 -3.61
C VAL A 212 -5.05 22.33 -2.75
N GLU A 213 -4.97 22.86 -1.52
CA GLU A 213 -6.13 22.93 -0.62
C GLU A 213 -7.20 23.95 -1.06
N GLU A 214 -6.83 24.97 -1.84
CA GLU A 214 -7.73 26.08 -2.19
C GLU A 214 -8.55 25.85 -3.46
N LYS A 215 -8.18 24.87 -4.31
CA LYS A 215 -8.92 24.56 -5.56
C LYS A 215 -9.83 23.33 -5.48
N ALA A 216 -9.72 22.51 -4.44
CA ALA A 216 -10.54 21.30 -4.27
C ALA A 216 -11.94 21.55 -3.66
N LYS A 217 -12.38 22.81 -3.53
CA LYS A 217 -13.63 23.18 -2.84
C LYS A 217 -14.85 23.40 -3.73
N GLU A 218 -14.72 23.37 -5.06
CA GLU A 218 -15.87 23.56 -5.95
C GLU A 218 -15.86 22.52 -7.06
N GLU A 219 -16.43 21.35 -6.78
CA GLU A 219 -17.32 20.62 -7.69
C GLU A 219 -17.87 19.40 -6.93
N ARG A 220 -19.17 19.44 -6.63
CA ARG A 220 -19.93 18.29 -6.08
C ARG A 220 -20.28 17.38 -7.25
N VAL A 221 -20.07 16.07 -7.12
CA VAL A 221 -20.60 15.10 -8.08
C VAL A 221 -21.37 13.99 -7.36
N GLN A 222 -22.55 13.72 -7.92
CA GLN A 222 -23.48 12.64 -7.63
C GLN A 222 -23.07 11.37 -8.41
N THR A 223 -23.28 10.23 -7.76
CA THR A 223 -23.63 8.87 -8.25
C THR A 223 -23.12 8.39 -9.62
N ALA A 224 -22.50 7.21 -9.61
CA ALA A 224 -21.96 6.48 -10.76
C ALA A 224 -23.00 6.24 -11.87
N ASP A 225 -22.63 6.58 -13.11
CA ASP A 225 -23.38 6.42 -14.36
C ASP A 225 -22.39 5.84 -15.40
N PRO A 226 -22.81 5.06 -16.42
CA PRO A 226 -21.92 4.38 -17.40
C PRO A 226 -20.98 5.28 -18.23
N LYS A 227 -20.96 6.60 -17.98
CA LYS A 227 -19.96 7.56 -18.46
C LYS A 227 -18.59 7.40 -17.79
N ASP A 228 -18.50 6.77 -16.62
CA ASP A 228 -17.24 6.65 -15.87
C ASP A 228 -16.21 5.76 -16.59
N LEU A 229 -16.63 4.69 -17.25
CA LEU A 229 -15.75 3.85 -18.09
C LEU A 229 -15.07 4.63 -19.23
N LYS A 230 -15.74 5.66 -19.77
CA LYS A 230 -15.19 6.51 -20.83
C LYS A 230 -14.15 7.49 -20.27
N LYS A 231 -14.40 8.03 -19.07
CA LYS A 231 -13.51 8.94 -18.35
C LYS A 231 -12.22 8.25 -17.87
N THR A 232 -12.31 7.00 -17.40
CA THR A 232 -11.12 6.18 -17.04
C THR A 232 -10.22 5.91 -18.26
N SER A 233 -10.80 5.82 -19.47
CA SER A 233 -10.02 5.68 -20.71
C SER A 233 -9.27 6.95 -21.11
N GLU A 234 -9.82 8.12 -20.77
CA GLU A 234 -9.24 9.44 -21.05
C GLU A 234 -8.12 9.76 -20.06
N ILE A 235 -8.35 9.55 -18.76
CA ILE A 235 -7.32 9.80 -17.72
C ILE A 235 -6.09 8.91 -17.91
N LYS A 236 -6.29 7.65 -18.34
CA LYS A 236 -5.19 6.74 -18.67
C LYS A 236 -4.34 7.27 -19.83
N LYS A 237 -4.96 7.91 -20.84
CA LYS A 237 -4.21 8.54 -21.94
C LYS A 237 -3.36 9.68 -21.40
N ASP A 238 -3.93 10.54 -20.56
CA ASP A 238 -3.21 11.67 -19.94
C ASP A 238 -2.01 11.21 -19.12
N TYR A 239 -2.18 10.17 -18.28
CA TYR A 239 -1.06 9.57 -17.57
C TYR A 239 0.03 9.07 -18.49
N THR A 240 -0.32 8.31 -19.53
CA THR A 240 0.69 7.83 -20.48
C THR A 240 1.38 8.97 -21.24
N ALA A 241 0.67 10.05 -21.55
CA ALA A 241 1.24 11.24 -22.19
C ALA A 241 2.23 11.95 -21.27
N LEU A 242 1.88 12.16 -19.99
CA LEU A 242 2.74 12.78 -18.98
C LEU A 242 4.00 11.94 -18.71
N VAL A 243 3.86 10.60 -18.64
CA VAL A 243 5.02 9.70 -18.52
C VAL A 243 5.94 9.81 -19.73
N ARG A 244 5.39 9.85 -20.96
CA ARG A 244 6.19 10.04 -22.19
C ARG A 244 6.90 11.40 -22.22
N ALA A 245 6.21 12.45 -21.77
CA ALA A 245 6.76 13.79 -21.65
C ALA A 245 7.75 13.95 -20.48
N ARG A 246 7.84 12.94 -19.59
CA ARG A 246 8.63 12.98 -18.33
C ARG A 246 8.21 14.12 -17.40
N ASP A 247 6.97 14.58 -17.49
CA ASP A 247 6.43 15.63 -16.62
C ASP A 247 5.87 14.99 -15.32
N TYR A 248 6.80 14.55 -14.47
CA TYR A 248 6.45 13.81 -13.25
C TYR A 248 5.82 14.69 -12.17
N HIS A 249 6.04 16.00 -12.20
CA HIS A 249 5.35 16.93 -11.30
C HIS A 249 3.86 17.02 -11.63
N LYS A 250 3.49 17.17 -12.91
CA LYS A 250 2.08 17.12 -13.31
C LYS A 250 1.46 15.74 -13.12
N LEU A 251 2.22 14.67 -13.39
CA LEU A 251 1.74 13.30 -13.16
C LEU A 251 1.40 13.09 -11.68
N TYR A 252 2.26 13.55 -10.76
CA TYR A 252 2.00 13.48 -9.33
C TYR A 252 0.75 14.28 -8.95
N ALA A 253 0.64 15.54 -9.39
CA ALA A 253 -0.50 16.39 -9.06
C ALA A 253 -1.83 15.81 -9.58
N LEU A 254 -1.88 15.39 -10.84
CA LEU A 254 -3.07 14.80 -11.44
C LEU A 254 -3.43 13.47 -10.76
N SER A 255 -2.46 12.59 -10.53
CA SER A 255 -2.75 11.31 -9.86
C SER A 255 -3.20 11.48 -8.41
N GLN A 256 -2.69 12.47 -7.67
CA GLN A 256 -3.20 12.80 -6.33
C GLN A 256 -4.66 13.28 -6.37
N GLU A 257 -4.98 14.15 -7.32
CA GLU A 257 -6.35 14.64 -7.50
C GLU A 257 -7.31 13.51 -7.85
N GLU A 258 -6.89 12.59 -8.71
CA GLU A 258 -7.71 11.44 -9.08
C GLU A 258 -7.80 10.40 -7.95
N ILE A 259 -6.75 10.17 -7.16
CA ILE A 259 -6.85 9.37 -5.91
C ILE A 259 -7.89 9.98 -4.96
N TYR A 260 -7.92 11.32 -4.85
CA TYR A 260 -8.89 11.99 -4.01
C TYR A 260 -10.34 11.80 -4.50
N LYS A 261 -10.57 11.84 -5.82
CA LYS A 261 -11.89 11.67 -6.43
C LYS A 261 -12.33 10.20 -6.53
N HIS A 262 -11.38 9.31 -6.81
CA HIS A 262 -11.55 7.91 -7.18
C HIS A 262 -10.58 7.02 -6.35
N PRO A 263 -10.70 6.97 -5.01
CA PRO A 263 -9.72 6.36 -4.10
C PRO A 263 -9.64 4.83 -4.16
N VAL A 264 -10.55 4.16 -4.87
CA VAL A 264 -10.47 2.70 -5.07
C VAL A 264 -9.89 2.32 -6.41
N GLU A 265 -9.68 3.27 -7.33
CA GLU A 265 -9.14 2.96 -8.65
C GLU A 265 -7.62 2.79 -8.55
N PRO A 266 -7.08 1.56 -8.62
CA PRO A 266 -5.67 1.31 -8.34
C PRO A 266 -4.74 1.98 -9.35
N LEU A 267 -5.25 2.24 -10.56
CA LEU A 267 -4.47 2.89 -11.62
C LEU A 267 -3.88 4.22 -11.16
N HIS A 268 -4.61 5.01 -10.38
CA HIS A 268 -4.13 6.31 -9.92
C HIS A 268 -2.96 6.17 -8.94
N TYR A 269 -3.03 5.18 -8.04
CA TYR A 269 -1.94 4.83 -7.12
C TYR A 269 -0.68 4.39 -7.86
N LEU A 270 -0.82 3.59 -8.92
CA LEU A 270 0.31 3.19 -9.77
C LEU A 270 1.04 4.39 -10.36
N TYR A 271 0.30 5.29 -11.01
CA TYR A 271 0.90 6.47 -11.64
C TYR A 271 1.43 7.49 -10.63
N ASN A 272 0.80 7.59 -9.45
CA ASN A 272 1.32 8.38 -8.36
C ASN A 272 2.67 7.86 -7.86
N GLY A 273 2.78 6.55 -7.64
CA GLY A 273 4.02 5.89 -7.26
C GLY A 273 5.13 6.05 -8.30
N ILE A 274 4.80 5.91 -9.58
CA ILE A 274 5.74 6.17 -10.69
C ILE A 274 6.26 7.61 -10.62
N ALA A 275 5.36 8.58 -10.44
CA ALA A 275 5.74 9.99 -10.34
C ALA A 275 6.70 10.23 -9.16
N LEU A 276 6.34 9.75 -7.97
CA LEU A 276 7.15 9.88 -6.75
C LEU A 276 8.54 9.24 -6.90
N ALA A 277 8.60 8.03 -7.48
CA ALA A 277 9.86 7.33 -7.73
C ALA A 277 10.79 8.16 -8.64
N LYS A 278 10.24 8.77 -9.69
CA LYS A 278 11.00 9.61 -10.62
C LYS A 278 11.36 10.98 -10.03
N LEU A 279 10.58 11.47 -9.08
CA LEU A 279 10.86 12.66 -8.27
C LEU A 279 11.83 12.39 -7.11
N LYS A 280 12.48 11.23 -7.07
CA LYS A 280 13.45 10.82 -6.04
C LYS A 280 12.85 10.77 -4.63
N LYS A 281 11.58 10.39 -4.52
CA LYS A 281 10.86 10.11 -3.27
C LYS A 281 10.50 8.63 -3.17
N PRO A 282 11.49 7.71 -3.11
CA PRO A 282 11.25 6.28 -3.21
C PRO A 282 10.48 5.72 -2.00
N ASP A 283 10.65 6.25 -0.80
CA ASP A 283 9.87 5.82 0.38
C ASP A 283 8.37 6.09 0.16
N GLU A 284 8.00 7.34 -0.19
CA GLU A 284 6.61 7.72 -0.49
C GLU A 284 6.04 6.90 -1.67
N ALA A 285 6.87 6.60 -2.68
CA ALA A 285 6.48 5.78 -3.81
C ALA A 285 6.13 4.35 -3.40
N ALA A 286 6.96 3.72 -2.55
CA ALA A 286 6.68 2.38 -2.03
C ALA A 286 5.35 2.37 -1.27
N ASP A 287 5.12 3.37 -0.41
CA ASP A 287 3.93 3.43 0.42
C ASP A 287 2.64 3.56 -0.38
N ILE A 288 2.61 4.42 -1.41
CA ILE A 288 1.41 4.62 -2.23
C ILE A 288 1.16 3.44 -3.17
N LEU A 289 2.21 2.78 -3.65
CA LEU A 289 2.10 1.57 -4.46
C LEU A 289 1.59 0.39 -3.64
N GLU A 290 2.09 0.21 -2.41
CA GLU A 290 1.59 -0.81 -1.48
C GLU A 290 0.12 -0.57 -1.12
N MET A 291 -0.29 0.69 -0.92
CA MET A 291 -1.69 1.05 -0.70
C MET A 291 -2.56 0.74 -1.93
N GLY A 292 -2.08 1.04 -3.14
CA GLY A 292 -2.82 0.75 -4.37
C GLY A 292 -3.09 -0.74 -4.59
N LEU A 293 -2.22 -1.62 -4.07
CA LEU A 293 -2.44 -3.07 -4.10
C LEU A 293 -3.63 -3.54 -3.26
N ASP A 294 -4.03 -2.78 -2.23
CA ASP A 294 -5.20 -3.14 -1.41
C ASP A 294 -6.51 -3.03 -2.18
N PHE A 295 -6.51 -2.31 -3.30
CA PHE A 295 -7.65 -2.15 -4.18
C PHE A 295 -7.59 -3.09 -5.41
N LEU A 296 -6.59 -3.98 -5.47
CA LEU A 296 -6.35 -4.88 -6.61
C LEU A 296 -6.75 -6.32 -6.31
N PHE A 297 -7.91 -6.72 -6.82
CA PHE A 297 -8.46 -8.06 -6.63
C PHE A 297 -8.14 -8.97 -7.81
N ASP A 298 -8.69 -8.73 -9.01
CA ASP A 298 -8.59 -9.70 -10.12
C ASP A 298 -8.01 -9.11 -11.41
N ASN A 299 -6.92 -8.35 -11.28
CA ASN A 299 -6.20 -7.81 -12.44
C ASN A 299 -4.72 -8.18 -12.40
N ASN A 300 -4.39 -9.41 -12.82
CA ASN A 300 -3.00 -9.91 -12.82
C ASN A 300 -2.05 -9.04 -13.64
N LYS A 301 -2.53 -8.46 -14.74
CA LYS A 301 -1.74 -7.52 -15.56
C LYS A 301 -1.37 -6.27 -14.77
N LEU A 302 -2.32 -5.66 -14.07
CA LEU A 302 -2.09 -4.46 -13.28
C LEU A 302 -1.29 -4.78 -12.00
N LYS A 303 -1.58 -5.90 -11.32
CA LYS A 303 -0.75 -6.40 -10.20
C LYS A 303 0.71 -6.55 -10.60
N SER A 304 0.97 -7.15 -11.76
CA SER A 304 2.33 -7.28 -12.30
C SER A 304 3.00 -5.92 -12.51
N GLN A 305 2.28 -4.91 -13.02
CA GLN A 305 2.80 -3.55 -13.15
C GLN A 305 3.16 -2.93 -11.80
N PHE A 306 2.29 -3.06 -10.79
CA PHE A 306 2.58 -2.62 -9.43
C PHE A 306 3.82 -3.30 -8.85
N TYR A 307 3.89 -4.63 -8.93
CA TYR A 307 5.03 -5.37 -8.41
C TYR A 307 6.34 -4.98 -9.08
N GLN A 308 6.33 -4.72 -10.39
CA GLN A 308 7.52 -4.23 -11.08
C GLN A 308 7.94 -2.84 -10.60
N GLN A 309 7.01 -1.90 -10.41
CA GLN A 309 7.34 -0.60 -9.85
C GLN A 309 7.86 -0.71 -8.41
N LEU A 310 7.27 -1.59 -7.59
CA LEU A 310 7.75 -1.86 -6.24
C LEU A 310 9.14 -2.48 -6.21
N ILE A 311 9.47 -3.38 -7.15
CA ILE A 311 10.83 -3.93 -7.30
C ILE A 311 11.82 -2.80 -7.60
N ASP A 312 11.53 -1.94 -8.57
CA ASP A 312 12.40 -0.81 -8.93
C ASP A 312 12.62 0.13 -7.75
N VAL A 313 11.54 0.51 -7.06
CA VAL A 313 11.60 1.36 -5.87
C VAL A 313 12.40 0.71 -4.74
N TYR A 314 12.13 -0.55 -4.42
CA TYR A 314 12.82 -1.24 -3.33
C TYR A 314 14.28 -1.57 -3.64
N ASN A 315 14.67 -1.67 -4.92
CA ASN A 315 16.09 -1.70 -5.32
C ASN A 315 16.78 -0.39 -4.97
N VAL A 316 16.15 0.76 -5.23
CA VAL A 316 16.68 2.08 -4.85
C VAL A 316 16.78 2.21 -3.33
N LEU A 317 15.79 1.70 -2.59
CA LEU A 317 15.78 1.65 -1.12
C LEU A 317 16.72 0.59 -0.53
N LYS A 318 17.37 -0.23 -1.37
CA LYS A 318 18.24 -1.35 -0.96
C LYS A 318 17.55 -2.34 0.00
N ASN A 319 16.24 -2.56 -0.17
CA ASN A 319 15.48 -3.51 0.63
C ASN A 319 15.37 -4.87 -0.10
N GLU A 320 16.42 -5.69 0.01
CA GLU A 320 16.52 -6.97 -0.70
C GLU A 320 15.37 -7.95 -0.38
N LYS A 321 14.86 -7.91 0.86
CA LYS A 321 13.74 -8.76 1.29
C LYS A 321 12.48 -8.45 0.49
N LYS A 322 12.09 -7.17 0.41
CA LYS A 322 10.93 -6.72 -0.36
C LYS A 322 11.11 -6.94 -1.85
N VAL A 323 12.31 -6.68 -2.40
CA VAL A 323 12.64 -7.00 -3.79
C VAL A 323 12.41 -8.48 -4.10
N THR A 324 12.90 -9.37 -3.23
CA THR A 324 12.74 -10.83 -3.39
C THR A 324 11.28 -11.25 -3.29
N HIS A 325 10.54 -10.68 -2.35
CA HIS A 325 9.11 -10.92 -2.19
C HIS A 325 8.32 -10.57 -3.45
N TYR A 326 8.45 -9.35 -3.98
CA TYR A 326 7.70 -8.94 -5.18
C TYR A 326 8.15 -9.66 -6.45
N ARG A 327 9.43 -10.05 -6.59
CA ARG A 327 9.88 -10.89 -7.71
C ARG A 327 9.17 -12.24 -7.74
N LYS A 328 9.00 -12.88 -6.57
CA LYS A 328 8.23 -14.14 -6.46
C LYS A 328 6.78 -13.93 -6.85
N LEU A 329 6.16 -12.84 -6.40
CA LEU A 329 4.77 -12.53 -6.78
C LEU A 329 4.62 -12.29 -8.29
N VAL A 330 5.56 -11.63 -8.96
CA VAL A 330 5.54 -11.49 -10.43
C VAL A 330 5.59 -12.85 -11.13
N GLN A 331 6.42 -13.78 -10.65
CA GLN A 331 6.54 -15.13 -11.21
C GLN A 331 5.26 -15.96 -11.04
N GLN A 332 4.49 -15.72 -9.99
CA GLN A 332 3.20 -16.39 -9.73
C GLN A 332 2.06 -15.87 -10.62
N LEU A 333 2.25 -14.73 -11.29
CA LEU A 333 1.27 -14.13 -12.19
C LEU A 333 1.51 -14.49 -13.67
N GLN A 334 2.60 -15.20 -13.97
CA GLN A 334 2.98 -15.72 -15.29
C GLN A 334 2.54 -17.17 -15.41
#